data_AF-A0A453GM14-F1
#
_entry.id   AF-A0A453GM14-F1
#
_cell.length_a   1.000
_cell.length_b   1.000
_cell.length_c   1.000
_cell.angle_alpha   90.00
_cell.angle_beta   90.00
_cell.angle_gamma   90.00
#
_symmetry.space_group_name_H-M   'P 1'
#
loop_
_entity.id
_entity.type
_entity.pdbx_description
1 polymer ?
#
loop_
_entity_poly.entity_id
_entity_poly.type
_entity_poly.pdbx_seq_one_letter_code
_entity_poly.pdbx_strand_id
1 'polypeptide(L)' 'MQVPQVTEEAALAVTSLYPTLLSLAKAYAMLDGDRRAQEEMLKNKSDMVNAGASKNIFKLIWAEG' A
#
# COMPACT_ATOMS: atom_id res chain seq x y z
N MET A 1 -3.61 4.27 -15.15
CA MET A 1 -2.14 4.18 -15.00
C MET A 1 -1.83 2.99 -14.11
N GLN A 2 -0.88 2.14 -14.49
CA GLN A 2 -0.38 1.06 -13.62
C GLN A 2 0.60 1.65 -12.61
N VAL A 3 0.49 1.28 -11.34
CA VAL A 3 1.45 1.68 -10.30
C VAL A 3 2.75 0.90 -10.53
N PRO A 4 3.92 1.54 -10.62
CA PRO A 4 5.17 0.84 -10.83
C PRO A 4 5.40 -0.24 -9.77
N GLN A 5 5.91 -1.41 -10.19
CA GLN A 5 6.23 -2.57 -9.33
C GLN A 5 5.03 -3.27 -8.67
N VAL A 6 3.80 -2.84 -8.94
CA VAL A 6 2.60 -3.55 -8.49
C VAL A 6 2.21 -4.59 -9.54
N THR A 7 2.34 -5.87 -9.18
CA THR A 7 1.84 -7.01 -9.96
C THR A 7 0.35 -7.21 -9.72
N GLU A 8 -0.30 -8.07 -10.52
CA GLU A 8 -1.70 -8.43 -10.32
C GLU A 8 -1.94 -9.13 -8.98
N GLU A 9 -1.04 -10.03 -8.58
CA GLU A 9 -1.10 -10.76 -7.30
C GLU A 9 -0.96 -9.80 -6.11
N ALA A 10 -0.06 -8.82 -6.21
CA ALA A 10 0.08 -7.78 -5.21
C ALA A 10 -1.21 -6.95 -5.10
N ALA A 11 -1.82 -6.58 -6.23
CA ALA A 11 -3.08 -5.84 -6.25
C ALA A 11 -4.22 -6.66 -5.60
N LEU A 12 -4.36 -7.94 -5.97
CA LEU A 12 -5.34 -8.85 -5.39
C LEU A 12 -5.15 -9.04 -3.89
N ALA A 13 -3.91 -9.20 -3.43
CA ALA A 13 -3.59 -9.30 -2.00
C ALA A 13 -3.97 -8.03 -1.24
N VAL A 14 -3.66 -6.86 -1.78
CA VAL A 14 -4.02 -5.57 -1.18
C VAL A 14 -5.55 -5.40 -1.14
N THR A 15 -6.27 -5.71 -2.22
CA THR A 15 -7.75 -5.61 -2.23
C THR A 15 -8.42 -6.65 -1.34
N SER A 16 -7.78 -7.79 -1.09
CA SER A 16 -8.30 -8.78 -0.13
C SER A 16 -8.17 -8.30 1.32
N LEU A 17 -7.05 -7.62 1.64
CA LEU A 17 -6.81 -7.05 2.98
C LEU A 17 -7.61 -5.75 3.21
N TYR A 18 -7.73 -4.92 2.19
CA TYR A 18 -8.36 -3.61 2.24
C TYR A 18 -9.30 -3.45 1.03
N PRO A 19 -10.55 -3.95 1.12
CA PRO A 19 -11.48 -4.02 -0.01
C PRO A 19 -11.88 -2.67 -0.62
N THR A 20 -11.60 -1.56 0.07
CA THR A 20 -11.87 -0.21 -0.41
C THR A 20 -10.66 0.70 -0.23
N LEU A 21 -10.56 1.73 -1.07
CA LEU A 21 -9.56 2.79 -0.90
C LEU A 21 -9.69 3.44 0.49
N LEU A 22 -10.92 3.62 0.99
CA LEU A 22 -11.16 4.17 2.33
C LEU A 22 -10.59 3.27 3.44
N SER A 23 -10.74 1.95 3.35
CA SER A 23 -10.16 1.03 4.34
C SER A 23 -8.63 1.05 4.31
N LEU A 24 -8.03 1.16 3.12
CA LEU A 24 -6.58 1.26 2.98
C LEU A 24 -6.05 2.59 3.53
N ALA A 25 -6.72 3.69 3.21
CA ALA A 25 -6.35 5.02 3.70
C ALA A 25 -6.46 5.12 5.23
N LYS A 26 -7.50 4.54 5.83
CA LYS A 26 -7.64 4.45 7.29
C LYS A 26 -6.49 3.65 7.92
N ALA A 27 -6.09 2.54 7.32
CA ALA A 27 -4.97 1.74 7.84
C ALA A 27 -3.66 2.53 7.83
N TYR A 28 -3.37 3.28 6.76
CA TYR A 28 -2.22 4.19 6.74
C TYR A 28 -2.33 5.31 7.78
N ALA A 29 -3.51 5.90 7.95
CA ALA A 29 -3.75 6.95 8.95
C ALA A 29 -3.62 6.44 10.40
N MET A 30 -3.76 5.14 10.67
CA MET A 30 -3.49 4.59 12.01
C MET A 30 -1.99 4.55 12.36
N LEU A 31 -1.13 4.71 11.36
CA LEU A 31 0.33 4.81 11.52
C LEU A 31 0.82 6.28 11.45
N ASP A 32 -0.10 7.24 11.62
CA ASP A 32 0.18 8.67 11.43
C ASP A 32 1.40 9.13 12.24
N GLY A 33 2.22 9.97 11.60
CA GLY A 33 3.52 10.41 12.11
C GLY A 33 4.70 9.46 11.83
N ASP A 34 4.47 8.19 11.48
CA ASP A 34 5.53 7.26 11.05
C ASP A 34 5.44 6.94 9.56
N ARG A 35 6.00 7.85 8.77
CA ARG A 35 6.04 7.72 7.30
C ARG A 35 6.72 6.43 6.85
N ARG A 36 7.75 5.96 7.57
CA ARG A 36 8.44 4.73 7.19
C ARG A 36 7.53 3.52 7.42
N ALA A 37 6.84 3.47 8.56
CA ALA A 37 5.86 2.42 8.83
C ALA A 37 4.73 2.41 7.79
N GLN A 38 4.28 3.59 7.35
CA GLN A 38 3.30 3.71 6.25
C GLN A 38 3.84 3.15 4.93
N GLU A 39 5.02 3.59 4.47
CA GLU A 39 5.62 3.08 3.23
C GLU A 39 5.87 1.56 3.26
N GLU A 40 6.14 1.00 4.45
CA GLU A 40 6.42 -0.42 4.68
C GLU A 40 5.18 -1.25 5.06
N MET A 41 4.01 -0.65 5.27
CA MET A 41 2.86 -1.35 5.87
C MET A 41 2.44 -2.59 5.07
N LEU A 42 2.31 -2.47 3.74
CA LEU A 42 1.75 -3.55 2.91
C LEU A 42 2.74 -4.70 2.74
N LYS A 43 4.04 -4.43 2.61
CA LYS A 43 5.06 -5.49 2.52
C LYS A 43 5.10 -6.35 3.80
N ASN A 44 4.74 -5.76 4.94
CA ASN A 44 4.69 -6.47 6.23
C ASN A 44 3.37 -7.21 6.45
N LYS A 45 2.40 -7.10 5.53
CA LYS A 45 1.08 -7.73 5.61
C LYS A 45 0.87 -8.83 4.58
N SER A 46 1.70 -8.90 3.54
CA SER A 46 1.61 -9.92 2.51
C SER A 46 2.95 -10.14 1.82
N ASP A 47 3.36 -11.41 1.70
CA ASP A 47 4.58 -11.81 0.98
C ASP A 47 4.49 -11.54 -0.54
N MET A 48 3.28 -11.30 -1.06
CA MET A 48 3.06 -10.93 -2.47
C MET A 48 3.38 -9.44 -2.72
N VAL A 49 3.48 -8.62 -1.67
CA VAL A 49 3.74 -7.19 -1.79
C VAL A 49 5.22 -6.92 -1.48
N ASN A 50 6.00 -6.61 -2.50
CA ASN A 50 7.39 -6.21 -2.30
C ASN A 50 7.49 -4.76 -1.73
N ALA A 51 8.68 -4.37 -1.28
CA ALA A 51 8.92 -3.06 -0.68
C ALA A 51 8.60 -1.89 -1.62
N GLY A 52 8.89 -2.01 -2.92
CA GLY A 52 8.62 -0.97 -3.89
C GLY A 52 7.13 -0.82 -4.19
N ALA A 53 6.39 -1.94 -4.30
CA ALA A 53 4.94 -1.95 -4.43
C ALA A 53 4.27 -1.29 -3.22
N SER A 54 4.68 -1.66 -2.00
CA SER A 54 4.17 -1.07 -0.75
C SER A 54 4.34 0.45 -0.73
N LYS A 55 5.54 0.93 -1.08
CA LYS A 55 5.84 2.37 -1.15
C LYS A 55 5.07 3.09 -2.25
N ASN A 56 4.98 2.50 -3.44
CA ASN A 56 4.32 3.15 -4.57
C ASN A 56 2.79 3.21 -4.41
N ILE A 57 2.19 2.23 -3.74
CA ILE A 57 0.76 2.28 -3.37
C ILE A 57 0.51 3.37 -2.32
N PHE A 58 1.38 3.50 -1.31
CA PHE A 58 1.28 4.61 -0.34
C PHE A 58 1.32 5.97 -1.04
N LYS A 59 2.32 6.18 -1.92
CA LYS A 59 2.44 7.41 -2.72
C LYS A 59 1.21 7.67 -3.59
N LEU A 60 0.64 6.64 -4.21
CA LEU A 60 -0.56 6.77 -5.03
C LEU A 60 -1.72 7.34 -4.22
N ILE A 61 -2.00 6.80 -3.03
CA ILE A 61 -3.16 7.23 -2.24
C ILE A 61 -2.95 8.67 -1.72
N TRP A 62 -1.70 9.10 -1.49
CA TRP A 62 -1.36 10.44 -1.01
C TRP A 62 -1.03 11.43 -2.15
N ALA A 63 -1.19 11.01 -3.41
CA ALA A 63 -0.89 11.80 -4.62
C ALA A 63 0.54 12.38 -4.64
N GLU A 64 1.52 11.65 -4.10
CA GLU A 64 2.91 12.05 -4.11
C GLU A 64 3.63 11.55 -5.38
N GLY A 65 4.32 12.47 -6.07
CA GLY A 65 5.16 12.19 -7.24
C GLY A 65 6.40 11.35 -6.95
#